data_AF-A0A2E6HRD3-F1
#
_entry.id   AF-A0A2E6HRD3-F1
#
_cell.length_a   1.000
_cell.length_b   1.000
_cell.length_c   1.000
_cell.angle_alpha   90.00
_cell.angle_beta   90.00
_cell.angle_gamma   90.00
#
_symmetry.space_group_name_H-M   'P 1'
#
loop_
_entity.id
_entity.type
_entity.pdbx_description
1 polymer ?
#
loop_
_entity_poly.entity_id
_entity_poly.type
_entity_poly.pdbx_seq_one_letter_code
_entity_poly.pdbx_strand_id
1 'polypeptide(L)'
;MQVISFDIDGTLEVGDPPGKISLAHVVDAIDKGFVVGSCSDRPLSYQRGLWKEHGIQMKFTVLKQNLHEVRLKFPKHSYLHIGDTEVDEMMAKNAEFDFVHSIDDDVIDYLSKLGISGD
;
A
#
# COMPACT_ATOMS: atom_id res chain seq x y z
N MET A 1 -7.53 -12.89 6.54
CA MET A 1 -7.12 -12.26 5.25
C MET A 1 -7.23 -10.77 5.39
N GLN A 2 -6.14 -10.08 5.12
CA GLN A 2 -5.87 -8.68 5.43
C GLN A 2 -5.90 -7.84 4.14
N VAL A 3 -6.27 -6.56 4.26
CA VAL A 3 -6.08 -5.55 3.21
C VAL A 3 -4.73 -4.86 3.44
N ILE A 4 -3.94 -4.68 2.39
CA ILE A 4 -2.72 -3.86 2.43
C ILE A 4 -2.85 -2.76 1.38
N SER A 5 -2.71 -1.51 1.83
CA SER A 5 -2.76 -0.31 1.02
C SER A 5 -1.37 0.32 0.99
N PHE A 6 -0.81 0.56 -0.18
CA PHE A 6 0.51 1.20 -0.33
C PHE A 6 0.36 2.64 -0.82
N ASP A 7 1.06 3.58 -0.19
CA ASP A 7 1.46 4.82 -0.87
C ASP A 7 2.48 4.52 -1.98
N ILE A 8 2.86 5.52 -2.76
CA ILE A 8 3.78 5.40 -3.90
C ILE A 8 5.08 6.14 -3.61
N ASP A 9 5.02 7.46 -3.44
CA ASP A 9 6.20 8.32 -3.33
C ASP A 9 6.82 8.12 -1.94
N GLY A 10 8.15 8.04 -1.84
CA GLY A 10 8.85 7.74 -0.58
C GLY A 10 8.63 6.33 -0.01
N THR A 11 7.67 5.56 -0.55
CA THR A 11 7.27 4.25 -0.04
C THR A 11 7.70 3.10 -0.95
N LEU A 12 7.39 3.18 -2.25
CA LEU A 12 7.73 2.14 -3.23
C LEU A 12 9.00 2.51 -4.00
N GLU A 13 9.73 1.51 -4.49
CA GLU A 13 10.95 1.71 -5.29
C GLU A 13 10.73 2.53 -6.58
N VAL A 14 9.48 2.57 -7.07
CA VAL A 14 9.06 3.34 -8.25
C VAL A 14 8.44 4.70 -7.92
N GLY A 15 8.45 5.09 -6.65
CA GLY A 15 8.04 6.43 -6.21
C GLY A 15 9.06 7.50 -6.58
N ASP A 16 8.66 8.76 -6.41
CA ASP A 16 9.53 9.94 -6.58
C ASP A 16 9.35 10.89 -5.36
N PRO A 17 10.25 10.81 -4.34
CA PRO A 17 11.47 10.01 -4.33
C PRO A 17 11.22 8.49 -4.18
N PRO A 18 12.18 7.62 -4.56
CA PRO A 18 12.04 6.17 -4.33
C PRO A 18 12.03 5.78 -2.86
N GLY A 19 11.20 4.80 -2.51
CA GLY A 19 11.13 4.18 -1.18
C GLY A 19 11.78 2.79 -1.11
N LYS A 20 11.63 2.14 0.05
CA LYS A 20 12.29 0.86 0.37
C LYS A 20 11.56 -0.38 -0.18
N ILE A 21 10.26 -0.28 -0.47
CA ILE A 21 9.44 -1.44 -0.81
C ILE A 21 9.50 -1.70 -2.31
N SER A 22 10.06 -2.84 -2.70
CA SER A 22 10.12 -3.23 -4.12
C SER A 22 8.76 -3.67 -4.66
N LEU A 23 8.61 -3.63 -5.99
CA LEU A 23 7.44 -4.20 -6.66
C LEU A 23 7.33 -5.71 -6.45
N ALA A 24 8.43 -6.41 -6.20
CA ALA A 24 8.42 -7.83 -5.87
C ALA A 24 7.70 -8.11 -4.54
N HIS A 25 7.86 -7.25 -3.52
CA HIS A 25 7.08 -7.37 -2.27
C HIS A 25 5.58 -7.19 -2.53
N VAL A 26 5.21 -6.26 -3.41
CA VAL A 26 3.82 -6.01 -3.78
C VAL A 26 3.21 -7.23 -4.48
N VAL A 27 3.94 -7.82 -5.43
CA VAL A 27 3.51 -9.04 -6.14
C VAL A 27 3.39 -10.22 -5.17
N ASP A 28 4.38 -10.42 -4.30
CA ASP A 28 4.38 -11.49 -3.32
C ASP A 28 3.20 -11.37 -2.33
N ALA A 29 2.84 -10.15 -1.91
CA ALA A 29 1.62 -9.92 -1.14
C ALA A 29 0.34 -10.31 -1.91
N ILE A 30 0.27 -10.04 -3.22
CA ILE A 30 -0.86 -10.47 -4.05
C ILE A 30 -0.91 -12.01 -4.12
N ASP A 31 0.21 -12.66 -4.35
CA ASP A 31 0.32 -14.12 -4.51
C ASP A 31 -0.02 -14.87 -3.22
N LYS A 32 0.29 -14.27 -2.07
CA LYS A 32 -0.13 -14.76 -0.73
C LYS A 32 -1.61 -14.53 -0.41
N GLY A 33 -2.36 -13.92 -1.32
CA GLY A 33 -3.81 -13.76 -1.22
C GLY A 33 -4.26 -12.55 -0.40
N PHE A 34 -3.37 -11.58 -0.14
CA PHE A 34 -3.76 -10.30 0.44
C PHE A 34 -4.62 -9.50 -0.55
N VAL A 35 -5.52 -8.66 -0.04
CA VAL A 35 -6.21 -7.66 -0.87
C VAL A 35 -5.31 -6.44 -0.95
N VAL A 36 -4.53 -6.34 -2.02
CA VAL A 36 -3.55 -5.28 -2.20
C VAL A 36 -4.09 -4.15 -3.07
N GLY A 37 -3.84 -2.91 -2.67
CA GLY A 37 -4.21 -1.74 -3.46
C GLY A 37 -3.29 -0.53 -3.24
N SER A 38 -3.57 0.51 -4.00
CA SER A 38 -2.77 1.72 -4.10
C SER A 38 -3.55 2.92 -3.57
N CYS A 39 -2.90 3.73 -2.75
CA CYS A 39 -3.46 4.89 -2.08
C CYS A 39 -2.43 6.01 -2.01
N SER A 40 -2.48 6.93 -2.98
CA SER A 40 -1.52 8.04 -3.12
C SER A 40 -2.24 9.35 -3.44
N ASP A 41 -1.57 10.49 -3.22
CA ASP A 41 -2.03 11.80 -3.67
C ASP A 41 -1.92 11.98 -5.19
N ARG A 42 -1.16 11.10 -5.86
CA ARG A 42 -1.08 11.05 -7.32
C ARG A 42 -2.48 10.81 -7.91
N PRO A 43 -2.86 11.47 -9.03
CA PRO A 43 -4.14 11.25 -9.68
C PRO A 43 -4.41 9.77 -9.99
N LEU A 44 -5.67 9.33 -9.90
CA LEU A 44 -6.03 7.92 -10.15
C LEU A 44 -5.60 7.40 -11.52
N SER A 45 -5.59 8.27 -12.55
CA SER A 45 -5.07 7.92 -13.88
C SER A 45 -3.58 7.60 -13.85
N TYR A 46 -2.80 8.36 -13.08
CA TYR A 46 -1.38 8.12 -12.87
C TYR A 46 -1.17 6.79 -12.14
N GLN A 47 -1.83 6.58 -11.00
CA GLN A 47 -1.69 5.34 -10.24
C GLN A 47 -2.01 4.11 -11.11
N ARG A 48 -3.15 4.13 -11.81
CA ARG A 48 -3.54 3.04 -12.71
C ARG A 48 -2.57 2.85 -13.88
N GLY A 49 -2.01 3.93 -14.39
CA GLY A 49 -0.97 3.91 -15.42
C GLY A 49 0.28 3.19 -14.94
N LEU A 50 0.80 3.60 -13.79
CA LEU A 50 1.98 3.01 -13.14
C LEU A 50 1.81 1.50 -12.97
N TRP A 51 0.71 1.06 -12.35
CA TRP A 51 0.47 -0.38 -12.12
C TRP A 51 0.31 -1.17 -13.42
N LYS A 52 -0.33 -0.58 -14.44
CA LYS A 52 -0.48 -1.19 -15.76
C LYS A 52 0.87 -1.34 -16.47
N GLU A 53 1.75 -0.34 -16.38
CA GLU A 53 3.10 -0.37 -16.97
C GLU A 53 3.94 -1.51 -16.40
N HIS A 54 3.82 -1.76 -15.09
CA HIS A 54 4.50 -2.86 -14.41
C HIS A 54 3.76 -4.20 -14.45
N GLY A 55 2.58 -4.28 -15.10
CA GLY A 55 1.79 -5.50 -15.20
C GLY A 55 1.20 -5.99 -13.87
N ILE A 56 1.09 -5.12 -12.87
CA ILE A 56 0.59 -5.46 -11.53
C ILE A 56 -0.89 -5.10 -11.43
N GLN A 57 -1.72 -6.06 -11.02
CA GLN A 57 -3.16 -5.82 -10.89
C GLN A 57 -3.54 -5.48 -9.44
N MET A 58 -3.65 -4.19 -9.16
CA MET A 58 -4.20 -3.71 -7.89
C MET A 58 -5.70 -3.99 -7.77
N LYS A 59 -6.15 -4.44 -6.57
CA LYS A 59 -7.58 -4.62 -6.27
C LYS A 59 -8.31 -3.28 -6.15
N PHE A 60 -7.61 -2.22 -5.77
CA PHE A 60 -8.15 -0.87 -5.76
C PHE A 60 -7.06 0.18 -6.01
N THR A 61 -7.50 1.32 -6.52
CA THR A 61 -6.73 2.58 -6.61
C THR A 61 -7.60 3.68 -6.04
N VAL A 62 -7.15 4.32 -4.97
CA VAL A 62 -7.88 5.39 -4.26
C VAL A 62 -6.96 6.57 -3.99
N LEU A 63 -7.55 7.73 -3.73
CA LEU A 63 -6.84 8.88 -3.17
C LEU A 63 -6.87 8.78 -1.64
N LYS A 64 -5.91 9.38 -0.94
CA LYS A 64 -5.75 9.25 0.52
C LYS A 64 -7.02 9.63 1.29
N GLN A 65 -7.70 10.71 0.89
CA GLN A 65 -8.96 11.14 1.49
C GLN A 65 -10.12 10.13 1.35
N ASN A 66 -10.02 9.19 0.40
CA ASN A 66 -11.04 8.19 0.12
C ASN A 66 -10.66 6.79 0.62
N LEU A 67 -9.61 6.64 1.43
CA LEU A 67 -9.16 5.35 1.96
C LEU A 67 -10.26 4.62 2.75
N HIS A 68 -11.14 5.37 3.42
CA HIS A 68 -12.30 4.82 4.13
C HIS A 68 -13.26 4.00 3.24
N GLU A 69 -13.36 4.31 1.94
CA GLU A 69 -14.21 3.56 1.01
C GLU A 69 -13.73 2.12 0.79
N VAL A 70 -12.45 1.85 1.01
CA VAL A 70 -11.86 0.51 0.82
C VAL A 70 -12.50 -0.48 1.78
N ARG A 71 -12.80 -0.09 3.02
CA ARG A 71 -13.46 -0.96 4.01
C ARG A 71 -14.87 -1.33 3.61
N LEU A 72 -15.59 -0.41 2.98
CA LEU A 72 -16.94 -0.65 2.46
C LEU A 72 -16.93 -1.65 1.30
N LYS A 73 -15.90 -1.59 0.45
CA LYS A 73 -15.77 -2.45 -0.75
C LYS A 73 -15.13 -3.82 -0.43
N PHE A 74 -14.24 -3.86 0.57
CA PHE A 74 -13.47 -5.04 0.94
C PHE A 74 -13.61 -5.31 2.44
N PRO A 75 -14.74 -5.87 2.89
CA PRO A 75 -14.92 -6.26 4.30
C PRO A 75 -13.95 -7.38 4.68
N LYS A 76 -13.04 -7.10 5.62
CA LYS A 76 -11.95 -7.98 6.10
C LYS A 76 -11.69 -7.75 7.59
N HIS A 77 -10.89 -8.64 8.18
CA HIS A 77 -10.59 -8.62 9.62
C HIS A 77 -9.51 -7.60 10.00
N SER A 78 -8.64 -7.20 9.07
CA SER A 78 -7.57 -6.25 9.31
C SER A 78 -7.24 -5.43 8.07
N TYR A 79 -6.81 -4.20 8.31
CA TYR A 79 -6.54 -3.18 7.31
C TYR A 79 -5.22 -2.50 7.66
N LEU A 80 -4.27 -2.51 6.74
CA LEU A 80 -2.96 -1.90 6.91
C LEU A 80 -2.72 -0.90 5.79
N HIS A 81 -2.24 0.28 6.14
CA HIS A 81 -1.67 1.23 5.20
C HIS A 81 -0.17 1.40 5.47
N ILE A 82 0.63 1.42 4.42
CA ILE A 82 2.07 1.65 4.48
C ILE A 82 2.35 2.92 3.68
N GLY A 83 2.98 3.89 4.32
CA GLY A 83 3.30 5.21 3.76
C GLY A 83 4.51 5.82 4.44
N ASP A 84 5.00 6.96 3.94
CA ASP A 84 6.23 7.62 4.41
C ASP A 84 5.98 8.97 5.09
N THR A 85 4.73 9.43 5.14
CA THR A 85 4.40 10.76 5.69
C THR A 85 3.40 10.70 6.84
N GLU A 86 3.40 11.75 7.68
CA GLU A 86 2.37 11.98 8.70
C GLU A 86 0.96 12.09 8.10
N VAL A 87 0.84 12.52 6.85
CA VAL A 87 -0.44 12.59 6.14
C VAL A 87 -0.99 11.19 5.88
N ASP A 88 -0.13 10.23 5.52
CA ASP A 88 -0.52 8.83 5.34
C ASP A 88 -1.04 8.24 6.64
N GLU A 89 -0.31 8.47 7.74
CA GLU A 89 -0.71 8.00 9.06
C GLU A 89 -2.05 8.57 9.48
N MET A 90 -2.23 9.89 9.32
CA MET A 90 -3.48 10.56 9.66
C MET A 90 -4.65 10.02 8.84
N MET A 91 -4.49 9.84 7.53
CA MET A 91 -5.53 9.33 6.64
C MET A 91 -5.84 7.85 6.90
N ALA A 92 -4.83 7.04 7.20
CA ALA A 92 -4.98 5.65 7.63
C ALA A 92 -5.81 5.55 8.92
N LYS A 93 -5.42 6.29 9.96
CA LYS A 93 -6.12 6.28 11.25
C LYS A 93 -7.57 6.77 11.11
N ASN A 94 -7.80 7.83 10.34
CA ASN A 94 -9.15 8.31 10.06
C ASN A 94 -10.01 7.29 9.30
N ALA A 95 -9.39 6.43 8.49
CA ALA A 95 -10.03 5.34 7.79
C ALA A 95 -10.12 4.04 8.62
N GLU A 96 -9.65 4.03 9.88
CA GLU A 96 -9.53 2.85 10.75
C GLU A 96 -8.61 1.76 10.18
N PHE A 97 -7.48 2.16 9.60
CA PHE A 97 -6.37 1.29 9.20
C PHE A 97 -5.26 1.35 10.25
N ASP A 98 -4.59 0.22 10.48
CA ASP A 98 -3.25 0.21 11.08
C ASP A 98 -2.27 0.89 10.12
N PHE A 99 -1.22 1.49 10.67
CA PHE A 99 -0.21 2.21 9.89
C PHE A 99 1.20 1.69 10.19
N VAL A 100 2.02 1.58 9.14
CA VAL A 100 3.46 1.31 9.24
C VAL A 100 4.18 2.39 8.44
N HIS A 101 5.12 3.07 9.10
CA HIS A 101 5.90 4.12 8.50
C HIS A 101 7.09 3.53 7.72
N SER A 102 7.13 3.70 6.41
CA SER A 102 8.13 3.05 5.54
C SER A 102 9.57 3.52 5.82
N ILE A 103 9.73 4.75 6.29
CA ILE A 103 11.04 5.34 6.66
C ILE A 103 11.44 4.98 8.10
N ASP A 104 10.60 5.31 9.08
CA ASP A 104 10.93 5.23 10.51
C ASP A 104 10.84 3.80 11.09
N ASP A 105 9.98 2.96 10.53
CA ASP A 105 9.87 1.56 10.92
C ASP A 105 10.73 0.65 10.03
N ASP A 106 11.07 -0.53 10.55
CA ASP A 106 11.62 -1.60 9.74
C ASP A 106 10.50 -2.27 8.94
N VAL A 107 10.07 -1.59 7.88
CA VAL A 107 8.98 -2.05 7.01
C VAL A 107 9.28 -3.38 6.34
N ILE A 108 10.56 -3.69 6.09
CA ILE A 108 10.98 -4.95 5.47
C ILE A 108 10.85 -6.10 6.46
N ASP A 109 11.29 -5.92 7.71
CA ASP A 109 11.05 -6.91 8.77
C ASP A 109 9.54 -7.09 9.04
N TYR A 110 8.76 -6.00 9.01
CA TYR A 110 7.31 -6.08 9.15
C TYR A 110 6.67 -6.92 8.04
N LEU A 111 7.02 -6.65 6.77
CA LEU A 111 6.54 -7.43 5.63
C LEU A 111 6.96 -8.90 5.74
N SER A 112 8.21 -9.17 6.14
CA SER A 112 8.72 -10.52 6.38
C SER A 112 7.94 -11.28 7.45
N LYS A 113 7.52 -10.61 8.53
CA LYS A 113 6.63 -11.18 9.56
C LYS A 113 5.22 -11.51 9.05
N LEU A 114 4.75 -10.82 8.02
CA LEU A 114 3.54 -11.20 7.27
C LEU A 114 3.79 -12.32 6.25
N GLY A 115 5.03 -12.81 6.17
CA GLY A 115 5.50 -13.78 5.21
C GLY A 115 5.90 -13.17 3.87
N ILE A 116 5.81 -11.85 3.68
CA ILE A 116 6.10 -11.18 2.41
C ILE A 116 7.60 -10.89 2.33
N SER A 117 8.33 -11.59 1.44
CA SER A 117 9.79 -11.49 1.33
C SER A 117 10.25 -10.73 0.09
N GLY A 118 9.42 -10.67 -0.96
CA GLY A 118 9.81 -10.03 -2.22
C GLY A 118 10.92 -10.74 -3.00
N ASP A 119 11.13 -12.03 -2.72
CA ASP A 119 12.10 -12.94 -3.37
C ASP A 119 11.43 -13.92 -4.35
#